data_AF-A0A5P0JJ19-F1
#
_entry.id   AF-A0A5P0JJ19-F1
#
_cell.length_a   1.000
_cell.length_b   1.000
_cell.length_c   1.000
_cell.angle_alpha   90.00
_cell.angle_beta   90.00
_cell.angle_gamma   90.00
#
_symmetry.space_group_name_H-M   'P 1'
#
loop_
_entity.id
_entity.type
_entity.pdbx_description
1 polymer ?
#
loop_
_entity_poly.entity_id
_entity_poly.type
_entity_poly.pdbx_seq_one_letter_code
_entity_poly.pdbx_strand_id
1 'polypeptide(L)'
;FVPKQYENMYFSWMRDIQDWCISRQLWWGHRIPAWYDEAGNVYVGRNEDEVRKENNLGADVVLRQDEDVLDTWFSSALWTFSTLGWPENTDALRQFHPTSVMVSGFDIIFFWIARMIMMTMHFIKDENGKPQVP
;
A
#
# COMPACT_ATOMS: atom_id res chain seq x y z
N PHE A 1 4.74 7.88 -20.82
CA PHE A 1 5.39 6.57 -21.06
C PHE A 1 6.22 6.61 -22.34
N VAL A 2 7.32 5.85 -22.39
CA VAL A 2 8.15 5.70 -23.60
C VAL A 2 8.42 4.20 -23.84
N PRO A 3 8.12 3.65 -25.03
CA PRO A 3 7.36 4.25 -26.13
C PRO A 3 5.89 4.54 -25.77
N LYS A 4 5.24 5.40 -26.56
CA LYS A 4 3.88 5.89 -26.30
C LYS A 4 2.80 4.80 -26.26
N GLN A 5 3.02 3.66 -26.93
CA GLN A 5 2.08 2.54 -26.92
C GLN A 5 1.74 2.03 -25.50
N TYR A 6 2.70 2.09 -24.57
CA TYR A 6 2.51 1.63 -23.19
C TYR A 6 1.59 2.55 -22.38
N GLU A 7 1.44 3.80 -22.78
CA GLU A 7 0.46 4.72 -22.21
C GLU A 7 -0.97 4.23 -22.47
N ASN A 8 -1.26 3.85 -23.71
CA ASN A 8 -2.56 3.32 -24.09
C ASN A 8 -2.88 2.00 -23.37
N MET A 9 -1.87 1.14 -23.23
CA MET A 9 -1.99 -0.12 -22.49
C MET A 9 -2.31 0.12 -21.01
N TYR A 10 -1.57 1.02 -20.36
CA TYR A 10 -1.84 1.44 -18.98
C TYR A 10 -3.28 1.95 -18.82
N PHE A 11 -3.71 2.90 -19.64
CA PHE A 11 -5.07 3.44 -19.54
C PHE A 11 -6.15 2.39 -19.82
N SER A 12 -5.89 1.44 -20.73
CA SER A 12 -6.83 0.35 -20.98
C SER A 12 -7.01 -0.53 -19.75
N TRP A 13 -5.94 -0.89 -19.05
CA TRP A 13 -6.03 -1.67 -17.83
C TRP A 13 -6.69 -0.91 -16.67
N MET A 14 -6.39 0.38 -16.54
CA MET A 14 -6.93 1.20 -15.45
C MET A 14 -8.44 1.47 -15.60
N ARG A 15 -9.00 1.45 -16.82
CA ARG A 15 -10.45 1.64 -17.04
C ARG A 15 -11.29 0.48 -16.50
N ASP A 16 -10.78 -0.74 -16.61
CA ASP A 16 -11.51 -1.97 -16.26
C ASP A 16 -10.89 -2.68 -15.04
N ILE A 17 -10.14 -1.94 -14.21
CA ILE A 17 -9.44 -2.50 -13.06
C ILE A 17 -10.46 -3.10 -12.06
N GLN A 18 -10.14 -4.29 -11.57
CA GLN A 18 -10.95 -5.00 -10.58
C GLN A 18 -10.34 -4.89 -9.18
N ASP A 19 -11.13 -5.22 -8.17
CA ASP A 19 -10.69 -5.28 -6.79
C ASP A 19 -9.47 -6.19 -6.65
N TRP A 20 -8.47 -5.67 -5.95
CA TRP A 20 -7.22 -6.37 -5.70
C TRP A 20 -7.31 -7.11 -4.37
N CYS A 21 -7.41 -8.43 -4.43
CA CYS A 21 -7.19 -9.26 -3.25
C CYS A 21 -5.73 -9.12 -2.82
N ILE A 22 -5.49 -8.47 -1.68
CA ILE A 22 -4.15 -8.20 -1.13
C ILE A 22 -3.66 -9.25 -0.13
N SER A 23 -4.52 -10.17 0.33
CA SER A 23 -4.13 -11.22 1.27
C SER A 23 -3.56 -12.44 0.57
N ARG A 24 -2.56 -13.08 1.19
CA ARG A 24 -1.86 -14.24 0.65
C ARG A 24 -1.60 -15.26 1.77
N GLN A 25 -1.95 -16.52 1.50
CA GLN A 25 -1.61 -17.66 2.37
C GLN A 25 -0.17 -18.11 2.13
N LEU A 26 0.79 -17.24 2.45
CA LEU A 26 2.22 -17.48 2.29
C LEU A 26 2.94 -17.25 3.63
N TRP A 27 4.09 -17.89 3.80
CA TRP A 27 4.90 -17.73 5.02
C TRP A 27 5.79 -16.48 4.99
N TRP A 28 6.09 -15.95 3.80
CA TRP A 28 6.96 -14.80 3.64
C TRP A 28 6.17 -13.58 3.16
N GLY A 29 6.22 -12.52 3.95
CA GLY A 29 5.59 -11.24 3.66
C GLY A 29 5.29 -10.46 4.93
N HIS A 30 4.72 -9.27 4.79
CA HIS A 30 4.28 -8.47 5.93
C HIS A 30 2.96 -9.05 6.46
N ARG A 31 2.93 -9.48 7.72
CA ARG A 31 1.70 -9.97 8.36
C ARG A 31 0.62 -8.90 8.33
N ILE A 32 -0.60 -9.27 7.97
CA ILE A 32 -1.72 -8.34 7.92
C ILE A 32 -2.01 -7.86 9.36
N PRO A 33 -2.11 -6.55 9.61
CA PRO A 33 -2.35 -6.00 10.94
C PRO A 33 -3.83 -6.05 11.35
N ALA A 34 -4.50 -7.17 11.07
CA ALA A 34 -5.88 -7.45 11.45
C ALA A 34 -5.91 -8.53 12.54
N TRP A 35 -6.83 -8.39 13.48
CA TRP A 35 -6.98 -9.22 14.66
C TRP A 35 -8.44 -9.64 14.80
N TYR A 36 -8.65 -10.89 15.22
CA TYR A 36 -9.96 -11.49 15.38
C TYR A 36 -10.15 -11.94 16.82
N ASP A 37 -11.34 -11.72 17.36
CA ASP A 37 -11.77 -12.38 18.60
C ASP A 37 -12.50 -13.70 18.31
N GLU A 38 -12.89 -14.42 19.36
CA GLU A 38 -13.65 -15.68 19.25
C GLU A 38 -15.08 -15.48 18.74
N ALA A 39 -15.63 -14.26 18.84
CA ALA A 39 -16.95 -13.92 18.31
C ALA A 39 -16.93 -13.58 16.81
N GLY A 40 -15.74 -13.50 16.20
CA GLY A 40 -15.55 -13.14 14.80
C GLY A 40 -15.51 -11.64 14.52
N ASN A 41 -15.41 -10.80 15.56
CA ASN A 41 -15.18 -9.37 15.39
C ASN A 41 -13.77 -9.11 14.84
N VAL A 42 -13.64 -8.06 14.03
CA VAL A 42 -12.38 -7.69 13.37
C VAL A 42 -11.87 -6.36 13.90
N TYR A 43 -10.60 -6.32 14.26
CA TYR A 43 -9.91 -5.13 14.73
C TYR A 43 -8.63 -4.93 13.94
N VAL A 44 -8.27 -3.68 13.62
CA VAL A 44 -7.07 -3.37 12.82
C VAL A 44 -6.14 -2.50 13.66
N GLY A 45 -4.87 -2.92 13.78
CA GLY A 45 -3.85 -2.22 14.57
C GLY A 45 -2.48 -2.88 14.42
N ARG A 46 -1.41 -2.11 14.63
CA ARG A 46 -0.03 -2.54 14.35
C ARG A 46 0.43 -3.65 15.31
N ASN A 47 -0.15 -3.69 16.50
CA ASN A 47 0.09 -4.70 17.52
C ASN A 47 -1.16 -4.90 18.40
N GLU A 48 -1.15 -5.95 19.22
CA GLU A 48 -2.26 -6.31 20.09
C GLU A 48 -2.60 -5.22 21.13
N ASP A 49 -1.58 -4.57 21.70
CA ASP A 49 -1.77 -3.53 22.72
C ASP A 49 -2.52 -2.31 22.18
N GLU A 50 -2.17 -1.87 20.96
CA GLU A 50 -2.87 -0.80 20.23
C GLU A 50 -4.32 -1.19 19.99
N VAL A 51 -4.58 -2.40 19.48
CA VAL A 51 -5.94 -2.90 19.24
C VAL A 51 -6.76 -2.92 20.52
N ARG A 52 -6.21 -3.45 21.62
CA ARG A 52 -6.92 -3.51 22.91
C ARG A 52 -7.26 -2.12 23.42
N LYS A 53 -6.30 -1.19 23.35
CA LYS A 53 -6.47 0.18 23.82
C LYS A 53 -7.52 0.95 23.02
N GLU A 54 -7.45 0.90 21.69
CA GLU A 54 -8.35 1.66 20.82
C GLU A 54 -9.79 1.15 20.84
N ASN A 55 -9.97 -0.14 21.14
CA ASN A 55 -11.28 -0.78 21.15
C ASN A 55 -11.81 -1.06 22.58
N ASN A 56 -11.11 -0.58 23.62
CA ASN A 56 -11.45 -0.80 25.04
C ASN A 56 -11.66 -2.28 25.39
N LEU A 57 -10.82 -3.17 24.87
CA LEU A 57 -10.93 -4.61 25.10
C LEU A 57 -10.27 -5.01 26.41
N GLY A 58 -10.97 -5.82 27.20
CA GLY A 58 -10.43 -6.44 28.42
C GLY A 58 -9.34 -7.46 28.10
N ALA A 59 -8.52 -7.78 29.11
CA ALA A 59 -7.46 -8.80 29.00
C ALA A 59 -8.01 -10.22 28.82
N ASP A 60 -9.28 -10.43 29.13
CA ASP A 60 -10.03 -11.67 28.97
C ASP A 60 -10.42 -11.96 27.51
N VAL A 61 -10.43 -10.94 26.64
CA VAL A 61 -10.71 -11.13 25.21
C VAL A 61 -9.47 -11.75 24.55
N VAL A 62 -9.60 -12.98 24.07
CA VAL A 62 -8.56 -13.64 23.27
C VAL A 62 -8.54 -13.01 21.88
N LEU A 63 -7.38 -12.53 21.44
CA LEU A 63 -7.17 -11.98 20.11
C LEU A 63 -6.20 -12.85 19.32
N ARG A 64 -6.50 -13.08 18.04
CA ARG A 64 -5.62 -13.78 17.10
C ARG A 64 -5.37 -12.89 15.89
N GLN A 65 -4.10 -12.58 15.62
CA GLN A 65 -3.73 -11.88 14.39
C GLN A 65 -3.99 -12.74 13.15
N ASP A 66 -4.45 -12.13 12.06
CA ASP A 66 -4.58 -12.76 10.74
C ASP A 66 -3.31 -13.51 10.37
N GLU A 67 -3.48 -14.71 9.83
CA GLU A 67 -2.40 -15.59 9.42
C GLU A 67 -1.81 -15.24 8.06
N ASP A 68 -2.57 -14.54 7.22
CA ASP A 68 -2.16 -14.11 5.91
C ASP A 68 -1.08 -13.02 5.96
N VAL A 69 -0.33 -12.94 4.87
CA VAL A 69 0.60 -11.85 4.59
C VAL A 69 0.09 -10.98 3.44
N LEU A 70 0.53 -9.74 3.41
CA LEU A 70 0.27 -8.81 2.30
C LEU A 70 1.00 -9.27 1.04
N ASP A 71 0.33 -9.11 -0.11
CA ASP A 71 0.91 -9.28 -1.43
C ASP A 71 2.22 -8.47 -1.57
N THR A 72 3.24 -9.06 -2.20
CA THR A 72 4.52 -8.38 -2.44
C THR A 72 4.33 -7.12 -3.28
N TRP A 73 3.34 -7.12 -4.19
CA TRP A 73 2.99 -5.92 -4.94
C TRP A 73 2.47 -4.79 -4.04
N PHE A 74 1.88 -5.09 -2.88
CA PHE A 74 1.39 -4.09 -1.92
C PHE A 74 2.51 -3.26 -1.31
N SER A 75 3.54 -3.91 -0.78
CA SER A 75 4.70 -3.19 -0.22
C SER A 75 5.52 -2.50 -1.32
N SER A 76 5.74 -3.17 -2.45
CA SER A 76 6.50 -2.58 -3.57
C SER A 76 5.82 -1.35 -4.19
N ALA A 77 4.48 -1.26 -4.12
CA ALA A 77 3.74 -0.10 -4.60
C ALA A 77 3.99 1.18 -3.78
N LEU A 78 4.56 1.05 -2.58
CA LEU A 78 4.91 2.19 -1.71
C LEU A 78 6.34 2.71 -1.97
N TRP A 79 7.11 2.10 -2.87
CA TRP A 79 8.55 2.33 -3.04
C TRP A 79 8.91 3.81 -3.27
N THR A 80 8.10 4.53 -4.05
CA THR A 80 8.38 5.90 -4.50
C THR A 80 8.47 6.92 -3.36
N PHE A 81 7.87 6.63 -2.21
CA PHE A 81 7.87 7.53 -1.04
C PHE A 81 8.30 6.86 0.26
N SER A 82 8.09 5.55 0.44
CA SER A 82 8.53 4.83 1.66
C SER A 82 10.04 4.89 1.86
N THR A 83 10.81 4.85 0.77
CA THR A 83 12.28 4.95 0.82
C THR A 83 12.79 6.34 1.20
N LEU A 84 11.94 7.35 1.07
CA LEU A 84 12.24 8.73 1.42
C LEU A 84 11.83 9.06 2.86
N GLY A 85 11.42 8.06 3.64
CA GLY A 85 11.04 8.22 5.05
C GLY A 85 9.58 8.56 5.28
N TRP A 86 8.69 8.26 4.32
CA TRP A 86 7.25 8.21 4.60
C TRP A 86 6.95 7.07 5.60
N PRO A 87 6.03 7.23 6.56
CA PRO A 87 4.97 8.23 6.65
C PRO A 87 5.36 9.62 7.18
N GLU A 88 6.59 9.81 7.64
CA GLU A 88 7.07 11.11 8.11
C GLU A 88 7.29 12.09 6.94
N ASN A 89 7.02 13.38 7.17
CA ASN A 89 7.27 14.43 6.19
C ASN A 89 8.74 14.87 6.28
N THR A 90 9.66 14.06 5.76
CA THR A 90 11.11 14.32 5.77
C THR A 90 11.53 15.33 4.70
N ASP A 91 12.73 15.91 4.82
CA ASP A 91 13.31 16.76 3.76
C ASP A 91 13.54 15.97 2.46
N ALA A 92 13.96 14.71 2.56
CA ALA A 92 14.17 13.85 1.39
C ALA A 92 12.86 13.61 0.62
N LEU A 93 11.75 13.37 1.33
CA LEU A 93 10.44 13.19 0.70
C LEU A 93 10.02 14.46 -0.05
N ARG A 94 10.16 15.64 0.58
CA ARG A 94 9.83 16.93 -0.08
C ARG A 94 10.71 17.25 -1.29
N GLN A 95 11.99 16.87 -1.24
CA GLN A 95 12.94 17.21 -2.28
C GLN A 95 12.90 16.26 -3.48
N PHE A 96 12.72 14.97 -3.24
CA PHE A 96 12.87 13.93 -4.26
C PHE A 96 11.52 13.34 -4.74
N HIS A 97 10.40 13.76 -4.16
CA HIS A 97 9.07 13.40 -4.63
C HIS A 97 8.30 14.65 -5.10
N PRO A 98 7.77 14.67 -6.35
CA PRO A 98 7.72 13.59 -7.33
C PRO A 98 9.05 13.37 -8.07
N THR A 99 9.28 12.14 -8.53
CA THR A 99 10.47 11.75 -9.30
C THR A 99 10.32 12.20 -10.77
N SER A 100 11.44 12.52 -11.43
CA SER A 100 11.40 12.99 -12.82
C SER A 100 11.30 11.87 -13.86
N VAL A 101 11.97 10.73 -13.63
CA VAL A 101 12.02 9.59 -14.56
C VAL A 101 12.05 8.28 -13.79
N MET A 102 11.18 7.35 -14.16
CA MET A 102 11.18 5.96 -13.69
C MET A 102 11.52 5.02 -14.84
N VAL A 103 12.55 4.19 -14.66
CA VAL A 103 13.01 3.21 -15.65
C VAL A 103 12.62 1.81 -15.19
N SER A 104 11.85 1.09 -16.00
CA SER A 104 11.36 -0.26 -15.69
C SER A 104 11.08 -1.04 -16.98
N GLY A 105 10.95 -2.36 -16.86
CA GLY A 105 10.42 -3.24 -17.91
C GLY A 105 8.92 -3.05 -18.14
N PHE A 106 8.46 -3.35 -19.36
CA PHE A 106 7.06 -3.20 -19.76
C PHE A 106 6.14 -4.27 -19.13
N ASP A 107 6.73 -5.40 -18.75
CA ASP A 107 6.10 -6.59 -18.19
C ASP A 107 5.45 -6.34 -16.82
N ILE A 108 5.96 -5.37 -16.06
CA ILE A 108 5.46 -5.01 -14.73
C ILE A 108 4.74 -3.65 -14.68
N ILE A 109 4.36 -3.09 -15.84
CA ILE A 109 3.59 -1.83 -15.88
C ILE A 109 2.28 -1.96 -15.11
N PHE A 110 1.55 -3.07 -15.29
CA PHE A 110 0.28 -3.29 -14.58
C PHE A 110 0.50 -3.62 -13.11
N PHE A 111 1.39 -4.57 -12.82
CA PHE A 111 1.55 -5.10 -11.47
C PHE A 111 2.24 -4.12 -10.52
N TRP A 112 3.19 -3.33 -11.02
CA TRP A 112 4.01 -2.45 -10.19
C TRP A 112 3.77 -0.97 -10.47
N ILE A 113 4.02 -0.49 -11.69
CA ILE A 113 3.98 0.95 -12.00
C ILE A 113 2.58 1.52 -11.75
N ALA A 114 1.54 0.82 -12.20
CA ALA A 114 0.17 1.25 -11.97
C ALA A 114 -0.18 1.33 -10.48
N ARG A 115 0.28 0.36 -9.68
CA ARG A 115 0.05 0.36 -8.23
C ARG A 115 0.84 1.46 -7.53
N MET A 116 2.08 1.76 -7.96
CA MET A 116 2.84 2.92 -7.47
C MET A 116 2.12 4.23 -7.76
N ILE A 117 1.58 4.40 -8.97
CA ILE A 117 0.78 5.59 -9.33
C ILE A 117 -0.45 5.68 -8.41
N MET A 118 -1.21 4.58 -8.25
CA MET A 118 -2.40 4.57 -7.38
C MET A 118 -2.07 4.94 -5.93
N MET A 119 -1.05 4.30 -5.34
CA MET A 119 -0.68 4.52 -3.94
C MET A 119 -0.14 5.92 -3.71
N THR A 120 0.69 6.43 -4.62
CA THR A 120 1.21 7.79 -4.56
C THR A 120 0.08 8.80 -4.67
N MET A 121 -0.83 8.63 -5.64
CA MET A 121 -2.00 9.49 -5.78
C MET A 121 -2.91 9.45 -4.56
N HIS A 122 -2.94 8.35 -3.82
CA HIS A 122 -3.73 8.21 -2.61
C HIS A 122 -3.08 8.88 -1.40
N PHE A 123 -1.81 8.56 -1.12
CA PHE A 123 -1.11 8.95 0.11
C PHE A 123 -0.33 10.26 0.03
N ILE A 124 0.19 10.62 -1.15
CA ILE A 124 1.04 11.81 -1.32
C ILE A 124 0.23 12.91 -2.01
N LYS A 125 0.04 14.01 -1.29
CA LYS A 125 -0.68 15.19 -1.75
C LYS A 125 0.24 16.40 -1.78
N ASP A 126 0.01 17.30 -2.73
CA ASP A 126 0.64 18.62 -2.70
C ASP A 126 0.03 19.53 -1.62
N GLU A 127 0.55 20.75 -1.50
CA GLU A 127 0.09 21.75 -0.52
C GLU A 127 -1.41 22.12 -0.67
N ASN A 128 -1.99 21.87 -1.85
CA ASN A 128 -3.40 22.11 -2.14
C ASN A 128 -4.26 20.84 -1.99
N GLY A 129 -3.70 19.75 -1.48
CA GLY A 129 -4.39 18.47 -1.31
C GLY A 129 -4.56 17.68 -2.62
N LYS A 130 -3.93 18.09 -3.72
CA LYS A 130 -4.05 17.40 -5.01
C LYS A 130 -3.14 16.17 -5.04
N PRO A 131 -3.62 15.03 -5.59
CA PRO A 131 -2.79 13.84 -5.81
C PRO A 131 -1.51 14.15 -6.60
N GLN A 132 -0.39 13.62 -6.12
CA GLN A 132 0.84 13.58 -6.91
C GLN A 132 0.93 12.27 -7.69
N VAL A 133 1.62 12.32 -8.83
CA VAL A 133 2.04 11.14 -9.59
C VAL A 133 3.54 11.00 -9.33
N PRO A 134 4.05 9.79 -9.07
CA PRO A 134 5.44 9.59 -8.71
C PRO A 134 6.40 9.94 -9.86
#